data_AF-A0A0D5NNY6-F1
#
_entry.id   AF-A0A0D5NNY6-F1
#
_cell.length_a   1.000
_cell.length_b   1.000
_cell.length_c   1.000
_cell.angle_alpha   90.00
_cell.angle_beta   90.00
_cell.angle_gamma   90.00
#
_symmetry.space_group_name_H-M   'P 1'
#
loop_
_entity.id
_entity.type
_entity.pdbx_description
1 polymer ?
#
loop_
_entity_poly.entity_id
_entity_poly.type
_entity_poly.pdbx_seq_one_letter_code
_entity_poly.pdbx_strand_id
1 'polypeptide(L)'
;MTSGIRITIGIVFHLILGLLFPYILVGSILLLYGFMTPPTVKEQWTGTLIAFIYAAVLIVLNVWLLRRLHIRERMKRLLLHAAVWAASAAAMLLWLRFGSG
;
A
#
# COMPACT_ATOMS: atom_id res chain seq x y z
N MET A 1 6.44 26.86 0.81
CA MET A 1 6.67 25.69 1.71
C MET A 1 8.16 25.46 1.88
N THR A 2 8.65 25.58 3.11
CA THR A 2 10.02 25.20 3.49
C THR A 2 10.19 23.69 3.36
N SER A 3 11.43 23.22 3.15
CA SER A 3 11.73 21.79 3.00
C SER A 3 11.24 20.97 4.20
N GLY A 4 11.31 21.54 5.41
CA GLY A 4 10.87 20.91 6.66
C GLY A 4 9.38 20.53 6.69
N ILE A 5 8.48 21.43 6.27
CA ILE A 5 7.03 21.16 6.30
C ILE A 5 6.68 19.96 5.38
N ARG A 6 7.32 19.86 4.21
CA ARG A 6 7.10 18.73 3.29
C ARG A 6 7.52 17.39 3.92
N ILE A 7 8.64 17.39 4.66
CA ILE A 7 9.15 16.19 5.33
C ILE A 7 8.19 15.77 6.43
N THR A 8 7.76 16.69 7.29
CA THR A 8 6.82 16.39 8.39
C THR A 8 5.50 15.84 7.84
N ILE A 9 4.92 16.49 6.83
CA ILE A 9 3.70 15.99 6.15
C ILE A 9 3.96 14.58 5.59
N GLY A 10 5.09 14.38 4.92
CA GLY A 10 5.46 13.07 4.38
C GLY A 10 5.52 11.97 5.44
N ILE A 11 6.14 12.24 6.59
CA ILE A 11 6.25 11.30 7.70
C ILE A 11 4.86 10.96 8.25
N VAL A 12 4.02 11.97 8.52
CA VAL A 12 2.67 11.76 9.06
C VAL A 12 1.82 10.91 8.12
N PHE A 13 1.82 11.22 6.82
CA PHE A 13 1.08 10.42 5.85
C PHE A 13 1.63 8.99 5.72
N HIS A 14 2.96 8.80 5.75
CA HIS A 14 3.53 7.44 5.72
C HIS A 14 3.21 6.64 6.99
N LEU A 15 3.13 7.29 8.16
CA LEU A 15 2.66 6.65 9.39
C LEU A 15 1.20 6.22 9.26
N ILE A 16 0.32 7.12 8.82
CA ILE A 16 -1.10 6.81 8.65
C ILE A 16 -1.30 5.70 7.63
N LEU A 17 -0.70 5.82 6.44
CA LEU A 17 -0.81 4.79 5.40
C LEU A 17 -0.16 3.48 5.85
N GLY A 18 0.99 3.54 6.53
CA GLY A 18 1.64 2.36 7.10
C GLY A 18 0.77 1.63 8.14
N LEU A 19 0.02 2.36 8.96
CA LEU A 19 -0.94 1.79 9.91
C LEU A 19 -2.16 1.20 9.20
N LEU A 20 -2.64 1.83 8.13
CA LEU A 20 -3.77 1.33 7.33
C LEU A 20 -3.40 0.13 6.45
N PHE A 21 -2.13 0.03 6.07
CA PHE A 21 -1.61 -0.98 5.15
C PHE A 21 -2.03 -2.43 5.50
N PRO A 22 -1.81 -2.97 6.71
CA PRO A 22 -2.18 -4.34 7.02
C PRO A 22 -3.69 -4.58 6.89
N TYR A 23 -4.52 -3.61 7.30
CA TYR A 23 -5.99 -3.72 7.21
C TYR A 23 -6.48 -3.70 5.77
N ILE A 24 -5.94 -2.78 4.96
CA ILE A 24 -6.29 -2.67 3.54
C ILE A 24 -5.83 -3.92 2.80
N LEU A 25 -4.63 -4.39 3.08
CA LEU A 25 -4.09 -5.59 2.46
C LEU A 25 -4.89 -6.84 2.82
N VAL A 26 -5.16 -7.09 4.10
CA VAL A 26 -5.99 -8.23 4.53
C VAL A 26 -7.40 -8.11 3.97
N GLY A 27 -8.04 -6.95 4.12
CA GLY A 27 -9.39 -6.72 3.61
C GLY A 27 -9.48 -6.95 2.10
N SER A 28 -8.54 -6.43 1.33
CA SER A 28 -8.49 -6.67 -0.12
C SER A 28 -8.24 -8.15 -0.46
N ILE A 29 -7.34 -8.85 0.24
CA ILE A 29 -7.11 -10.29 0.02
C ILE A 29 -8.39 -11.09 0.30
N LEU A 30 -9.06 -10.82 1.42
CA LEU A 30 -10.31 -11.49 1.80
C LEU A 30 -11.42 -11.24 0.78
N LEU A 31 -11.56 -10.01 0.29
CA LEU A 31 -12.56 -9.64 -0.70
C LEU A 31 -12.27 -10.21 -2.10
N LEU A 32 -10.99 -10.43 -2.45
CA LEU A 32 -10.59 -10.96 -3.76
C LEU A 32 -10.63 -12.49 -3.82
N TYR A 33 -10.18 -13.15 -2.75
CA TYR A 33 -9.94 -14.59 -2.74
C TYR A 33 -10.88 -15.36 -1.81
N GLY A 34 -11.61 -14.67 -0.94
CA GLY A 34 -12.40 -15.30 0.12
C GLY A 34 -11.51 -15.90 1.21
N PHE A 35 -12.15 -16.38 2.27
CA PHE A 35 -11.47 -17.08 3.36
C PHE A 35 -12.10 -18.44 3.62
N MET A 36 -13.42 -18.46 3.86
CA MET A 36 -14.19 -19.70 4.07
C MET A 36 -15.25 -19.93 2.99
N THR A 37 -15.68 -18.87 2.32
CA THR A 37 -16.62 -18.92 1.19
C THR A 37 -16.07 -18.11 0.03
N PRO A 38 -16.33 -18.53 -1.23
CA PRO A 38 -15.94 -17.75 -2.39
C PRO A 38 -16.57 -16.35 -2.33
N PRO A 39 -15.82 -15.28 -2.66
CA PRO A 39 -16.37 -13.94 -2.67
C PRO A 39 -17.29 -13.75 -3.87
N THR A 40 -18.32 -12.95 -3.68
CA THR A 40 -19.20 -12.49 -4.76
C THR A 40 -18.44 -11.57 -5.71
N VAL A 41 -18.92 -11.45 -6.95
CA VAL A 41 -18.35 -10.51 -7.95
C VAL A 41 -18.32 -9.07 -7.40
N LYS A 42 -19.33 -8.66 -6.63
CA LYS A 42 -19.40 -7.35 -5.99
C LYS A 42 -18.27 -7.14 -4.96
N GLU A 43 -17.97 -8.16 -4.16
CA GLU A 43 -16.88 -8.11 -3.18
C GLU A 43 -15.52 -8.05 -3.87
N GLN A 44 -15.31 -8.83 -4.93
CA GLN A 44 -14.07 -8.77 -5.71
C GLN A 44 -13.82 -7.39 -6.32
N TRP A 45 -14.86 -6.76 -6.88
CA TRP A 45 -14.76 -5.38 -7.38
C TRP A 45 -14.47 -4.39 -6.26
N THR A 46 -15.08 -4.57 -5.10
CA THR A 46 -14.86 -3.73 -3.92
C THR A 46 -13.42 -3.86 -3.41
N GLY A 47 -12.92 -5.09 -3.28
CA GLY A 47 -11.53 -5.38 -2.88
C GLY A 47 -10.50 -4.80 -3.85
N THR A 48 -10.77 -4.92 -5.16
CA THR A 48 -9.97 -4.32 -6.23
C THR A 48 -9.95 -2.80 -6.12
N LEU A 49 -11.13 -2.18 -5.97
CA LEU A 49 -11.26 -0.73 -5.87
C LEU A 49 -10.53 -0.17 -4.65
N ILE A 50 -10.67 -0.81 -3.49
CA ILE A 50 -9.98 -0.43 -2.25
C ILE A 50 -8.46 -0.50 -2.45
N ALA A 51 -7.94 -1.61 -2.99
CA ALA A 51 -6.52 -1.78 -3.26
C ALA A 51 -6.00 -0.71 -4.24
N PHE A 52 -6.78 -0.42 -5.29
CA PHE A 52 -6.44 0.56 -6.31
C PHE A 52 -6.39 1.98 -5.74
N ILE A 53 -7.42 2.40 -4.98
CA ILE A 53 -7.46 3.72 -4.34
C ILE A 53 -6.27 3.88 -3.39
N TYR A 54 -5.98 2.87 -2.58
CA TYR A 54 -4.85 2.91 -1.65
C TYR A 54 -3.50 3.03 -2.39
N ALA A 55 -3.30 2.26 -3.46
CA ALA A 55 -2.12 2.36 -4.30
C ALA A 55 -2.00 3.74 -4.97
N ALA A 56 -3.11 4.31 -5.47
CA ALA A 56 -3.13 5.63 -6.07
C ALA A 56 -2.74 6.73 -5.07
N VAL A 57 -3.25 6.68 -3.83
CA VAL A 57 -2.87 7.61 -2.76
C VAL A 57 -1.37 7.51 -2.46
N LEU A 58 -0.82 6.30 -2.35
CA LEU A 58 0.62 6.09 -2.15
C LEU A 58 1.45 6.67 -3.30
N ILE A 59 1.03 6.46 -4.55
CA ILE A 59 1.72 6.99 -5.74
C ILE A 59 1.71 8.51 -5.71
N VAL A 60 0.54 9.15 -5.51
CA VAL A 60 0.40 10.61 -5.47
C VAL A 60 1.28 11.20 -4.36
N LEU A 61 1.24 10.62 -3.16
CA LEU A 61 2.06 11.07 -2.04
C LEU A 61 3.56 10.98 -2.36
N ASN A 62 4.00 9.84 -2.88
CA ASN A 62 5.41 9.61 -3.20
C ASN A 62 5.89 10.53 -4.33
N VAL A 63 5.11 10.68 -5.40
CA VAL A 63 5.42 11.62 -6.49
C VAL A 63 5.52 13.04 -5.94
N TRP A 64 4.58 13.46 -5.09
CA TRP A 64 4.59 14.80 -4.49
C TRP A 64 5.79 15.05 -3.57
N LEU A 65 6.17 14.08 -2.73
CA LEU A 65 7.32 14.18 -1.84
C LEU A 65 8.66 14.19 -2.59
N LEU A 66 8.76 13.38 -3.65
CA LEU A 66 9.98 13.14 -4.40
C LEU A 66 10.13 14.03 -5.65
N ARG A 67 9.16 14.90 -5.95
CA ARG A 67 9.16 15.76 -7.16
C ARG A 67 10.37 16.67 -7.33
N ARG A 68 11.09 16.98 -6.25
CA ARG A 68 12.32 17.81 -6.28
C ARG A 68 13.61 17.00 -6.41
N LEU A 69 13.53 15.67 -6.38
CA LEU A 69 14.69 14.81 -6.59
C LEU A 69 14.95 14.62 -8.09
N HIS A 70 16.23 14.43 -8.41
CA HIS A 70 16.67 13.98 -9.72
C HIS A 70 16.04 12.62 -10.07
N ILE A 71 15.76 12.39 -11.36
CA ILE A 71 14.95 11.24 -11.82
C ILE A 71 15.52 9.89 -11.36
N ARG A 72 16.84 9.71 -11.37
CA ARG A 72 17.50 8.47 -10.94
C ARG A 72 17.27 8.17 -9.45
N GLU A 73 17.39 9.20 -8.61
CA GLU A 73 17.18 9.08 -7.16
C GLU A 73 15.68 8.89 -6.82
N ARG A 74 14.81 9.55 -7.59
CA ARG A 74 13.36 9.35 -7.51
C ARG A 74 12.97 7.91 -7.81
N MET A 75 13.48 7.34 -8.92
CA MET A 75 13.20 5.95 -9.31
C MET A 75 13.72 4.97 -8.27
N LYS A 76 14.96 5.16 -7.76
CA LYS A 76 15.52 4.32 -6.70
C LYS A 76 14.61 4.24 -5.47
N ARG A 77 14.08 5.38 -5.02
CA ARG A 77 13.19 5.45 -3.85
C ARG A 77 11.81 4.85 -4.11
N LEU A 78 11.22 5.09 -5.27
CA LEU A 78 9.96 4.47 -5.67
C LEU A 78 10.07 2.96 -5.76
N LEU A 79 11.15 2.45 -6.35
CA LEU A 79 11.42 1.00 -6.43
C LEU A 79 11.62 0.39 -5.04
N LEU A 80 12.31 1.07 -4.13
CA LEU A 80 12.45 0.62 -2.74
C LEU A 80 11.08 0.51 -2.05
N HIS A 81 10.22 1.51 -2.20
CA HIS A 81 8.86 1.48 -1.62
C HIS A 81 8.00 0.38 -2.24
N ALA A 82 8.06 0.21 -3.56
CA ALA A 82 7.35 -0.87 -4.24
C ALA A 82 7.85 -2.25 -3.77
N ALA A 83 9.16 -2.45 -3.60
CA ALA A 83 9.73 -3.69 -3.12
C ALA A 83 9.30 -4.01 -1.68
N VAL A 84 9.34 -3.03 -0.77
CA VAL A 84 8.88 -3.18 0.61
C VAL A 84 7.38 -3.50 0.66
N TRP A 85 6.57 -2.82 -0.16
CA TRP A 85 5.14 -3.06 -0.26
C TRP A 85 4.85 -4.49 -0.76
N ALA A 86 5.53 -4.93 -1.82
CA ALA A 86 5.39 -6.28 -2.37
C ALA A 86 5.84 -7.37 -1.38
N ALA A 87 6.96 -7.15 -0.68
CA ALA A 87 7.43 -8.06 0.36
C ALA A 87 6.43 -8.18 1.51
N SER A 88 5.82 -7.06 1.92
CA SER A 88 4.82 -7.05 2.99
C SER A 88 3.50 -7.71 2.54
N ALA A 89 3.11 -7.53 1.27
CA ALA A 89 1.99 -8.23 0.65
C ALA A 89 2.21 -9.76 0.65
N ALA A 90 3.39 -10.21 0.23
CA ALA A 90 3.76 -11.62 0.25
C ALA A 90 3.79 -12.19 1.68
N ALA A 91 4.37 -11.46 2.64
CA ALA A 91 4.40 -11.88 4.04
C ALA A 91 2.98 -12.04 4.62
N MET A 92 2.06 -11.13 4.31
CA MET A 92 0.67 -11.22 4.76
C MET A 92 -0.06 -12.41 4.11
N LEU A 93 0.16 -12.66 2.82
CA LEU A 93 -0.39 -13.84 2.14
C LEU A 93 0.12 -15.14 2.78
N LEU A 94 1.41 -15.22 3.09
CA LEU A 94 2.00 -16.36 3.78
C LEU A 94 1.41 -16.52 5.19
N TRP A 95 1.27 -15.43 5.94
CA TRP A 95 0.66 -15.45 7.27
C TRP A 95 -0.81 -15.90 7.23
N LEU A 96 -1.61 -15.37 6.29
CA LEU A 96 -3.00 -15.80 6.11
C LEU A 96 -3.10 -17.28 5.69
N ARG A 97 -2.10 -17.80 4.96
CA ARG A 97 -2.07 -19.20 4.51
C ARG A 97 -1.63 -20.18 5.59
N PHE A 98 -0.68 -19.82 6.43
CA PHE A 98 0.00 -20.75 7.36
C PHE A 98 -0.15 -20.40 8.83
N GLY A 99 -0.45 -19.15 9.17
CA GLY A 99 -0.58 -18.66 10.55
C GLY A 99 -2.01 -18.60 11.07
N SER A 100 -3.00 -18.95 10.24
CA SER A 100 -4.43 -18.98 10.59
C SER A 100 -4.93 -20.38 11.01
N GLY A 101 -4.01 -21.34 11.18
CA GLY A 101 -4.28 -22.70 11.64
C GLY A 101 -4.22 -22.85 13.16
#